data_AF-A0A2U1YN73-F1
#
_entry.id   AF-A0A2U1YN73-F1
#
_cell.length_a   1.000
_cell.length_b   1.000
_cell.length_c   1.000
_cell.angle_alpha   90.00
_cell.angle_beta   90.00
_cell.angle_gamma   90.00
#
_symmetry.space_group_name_H-M   'P 1'
#
loop_
_entity.id
_entity.type
_entity.pdbx_description
1 polymer ?
#
loop_
_entity_poly.entity_id
_entity_poly.type
_entity_poly.pdbx_seq_one_letter_code
_entity_poly.pdbx_strand_id
1 'polypeptide(L)' 'MPSYYDITTAAHTLIRRHGQGAVEQAKRHADELGRAGDVRGQDVALLVLNAVEAALASTEVPL' A
#
# COMPACT_ATOMS: atom_id res chain seq x y z
N MET A 1 -3.95 -16.26 2.74
CA MET A 1 -3.00 -15.27 2.21
C MET A 1 -3.75 -14.43 1.19
N PRO A 2 -3.59 -13.09 1.19
CA PRO A 2 -4.15 -12.25 0.14
C PRO A 2 -3.55 -12.66 -1.21
N SER A 3 -4.35 -12.64 -2.27
CA SER A 3 -3.82 -12.83 -3.62
C SER A 3 -2.97 -11.63 -4.02
N TYR A 4 -1.95 -11.85 -4.85
CA TYR A 4 -1.20 -10.77 -5.49
C TYR A 4 -2.13 -9.78 -6.24
N TYR A 5 -3.23 -10.29 -6.79
CA TYR A 5 -4.28 -9.49 -7.42
C TYR A 5 -4.99 -8.56 -6.42
N ASP A 6 -5.20 -9.00 -5.17
CA ASP A 6 -5.87 -8.20 -4.14
C ASP A 6 -4.98 -7.04 -3.68
N ILE A 7 -3.68 -7.31 -3.53
CA ILE A 7 -2.68 -6.32 -3.10
C ILE A 7 -2.54 -5.20 -4.13
N THR A 8 -2.40 -5.57 -5.41
CA THR A 8 -2.27 -4.59 -6.52
C THR A 8 -3.56 -3.79 -6.72
N THR A 9 -4.72 -4.42 -6.58
CA THR A 9 -6.02 -3.72 -6.64
C THR A 9 -6.20 -2.73 -5.48
N ALA A 10 -5.79 -3.12 -4.26
CA ALA A 10 -5.82 -2.25 -3.10
C ALA A 10 -4.87 -1.05 -3.29
N ALA A 11 -3.65 -1.29 -3.79
CA ALA A 11 -2.68 -0.25 -4.06
C ALA A 11 -3.19 0.78 -5.10
N HIS A 12 -3.71 0.33 -6.24
CA HIS A 12 -4.30 1.23 -7.24
C HIS A 12 -5.52 1.99 -6.71
N THR A 13 -6.31 1.36 -5.84
CA THR A 13 -7.44 2.04 -5.20
C THR A 13 -6.97 3.14 -4.25
N LEU A 14 -5.92 2.90 -3.46
CA LEU A 14 -5.29 3.90 -2.60
C LEU A 14 -4.71 5.06 -3.42
N ILE A 15 -3.95 4.77 -4.47
CA ILE A 15 -3.38 5.77 -5.37
C ILE A 15 -4.48 6.61 -6.01
N ARG A 16 -5.54 5.99 -6.53
CA ARG A 16 -6.67 6.71 -7.13
C ARG A 16 -7.38 7.64 -6.15
N ARG A 17 -7.45 7.28 -4.87
CA ARG A 17 -8.13 8.08 -3.82
C ARG A 17 -7.25 9.18 -3.24
N HIS A 18 -5.95 8.94 -3.10
CA HIS A 18 -5.04 9.80 -2.34
C HIS A 18 -3.89 10.38 -3.16
N GLY A 19 -3.75 9.98 -4.43
CA GLY A 19 -2.67 10.41 -5.32
C GLY A 19 -1.30 10.12 -4.71
N GLN A 20 -0.43 11.12 -4.72
CA GLN A 20 0.90 11.04 -4.08
C GLN A 20 0.83 10.84 -2.55
N GLY A 21 -0.30 11.18 -1.91
CA GLY A 21 -0.51 10.92 -0.49
C GLY A 21 -0.83 9.46 -0.14
N ALA A 22 -0.92 8.57 -1.13
CA ALA A 22 -1.24 7.17 -0.92
C ALA A 22 -0.17 6.42 -0.10
N VAL A 23 1.12 6.76 -0.25
CA VAL A 23 2.22 6.17 0.53
C VAL A 23 2.04 6.48 2.01
N GLU A 24 1.81 7.75 2.36
CA GLU A 24 1.61 8.17 3.75
C GLU A 24 0.34 7.59 4.37
N GLN A 25 -0.70 7.33 3.57
CA GLN A 25 -1.90 6.63 4.05
C GLN A 25 -1.62 5.14 4.30
N ALA A 26 -0.98 4.45 3.36
CA ALA A 26 -0.65 3.04 3.50
C ALA A 26 0.31 2.79 4.68
N LYS A 27 1.31 3.66 4.86
CA LYS A 27 2.25 3.61 5.98
C LYS A 27 1.56 3.81 7.33
N ARG A 28 0.73 4.86 7.46
CA ARG A 28 -0.04 5.08 8.69
C ARG A 28 -0.92 3.90 9.04
N HIS A 29 -1.58 3.29 8.05
CA HIS A 29 -2.42 2.13 8.29
C HIS A 29 -1.63 0.92 8.78
N ALA A 30 -0.46 0.65 8.18
CA ALA A 30 0.44 -0.42 8.64
C ALA A 30 0.92 -0.17 10.09
N ASP A 31 1.26 1.08 10.42
CA ASP A 31 1.68 1.46 11.77
C ASP A 31 0.54 1.30 12.80
N GLU A 32 -0.69 1.67 12.43
CA GLU A 32 -1.89 1.48 13.27
C GLU A 32 -2.13 0.01 13.59
N LEU A 33 -2.03 -0.86 12.58
CA LEU A 33 -2.18 -2.31 12.76
C LEU A 33 -1.08 -2.89 13.64
N GLY A 34 0.17 -2.42 13.47
CA GLY A 34 1.28 -2.80 14.33
C GLY A 34 1.07 -2.38 15.79
N ARG A 35 0.57 -1.16 16.03
CA ARG A 35 0.22 -0.68 17.38
C ARG A 35 -0.95 -1.46 17.99
N ALA A 36 -1.90 -1.89 17.18
CA ALA A 36 -3.02 -2.73 17.60
C ALA A 36 -2.62 -4.19 17.87
N GLY A 37 -1.40 -4.60 17.51
CA GLY A 37 -0.92 -5.97 17.63
C GLY A 37 -1.46 -6.92 16.56
N ASP A 38 -2.10 -6.40 15.50
CA ASP A 38 -2.53 -7.19 14.35
C ASP A 38 -1.37 -7.39 13.38
N VAL A 39 -0.48 -8.33 13.72
CA VAL A 39 0.72 -8.66 12.93
C VAL A 39 0.36 -9.11 11.51
N ARG A 40 -0.70 -9.91 11.36
CA ARG A 40 -1.11 -10.41 10.04
C ARG A 40 -1.68 -9.29 9.18
N GLY A 41 -2.52 -8.43 9.76
CA GLY A 41 -3.02 -7.23 9.09
C GLY A 41 -1.87 -6.31 8.68
N GLN A 42 -0.92 -6.09 9.59
CA GLN A 42 0.27 -5.27 9.34
C GLN A 42 1.10 -5.81 8.17
N ASP A 43 1.38 -7.12 8.12
CA ASP A 43 2.12 -7.73 7.01
C ASP A 43 1.42 -7.50 5.66
N VAL A 44 0.09 -7.63 5.62
CA VAL A 44 -0.69 -7.35 4.40
C VAL A 44 -0.65 -5.87 4.04
N ALA A 45 -0.76 -4.97 5.03
CA ALA A 45 -0.68 -3.53 4.80
C ALA A 45 0.70 -3.11 4.28
N LEU A 46 1.78 -3.73 4.75
CA LEU A 46 3.14 -3.53 4.25
C LEU A 46 3.30 -4.01 2.80
N LEU A 47 2.69 -5.14 2.43
CA LEU A 47 2.66 -5.58 1.03
C LEU A 47 1.93 -4.58 0.13
N VAL A 48 0.82 -4.01 0.61
CA VAL A 48 0.08 -2.96 -0.11
C VAL A 48 0.91 -1.67 -0.23
N LEU A 49 1.61 -1.26 0.85
CA LEU A 49 2.53 -0.13 0.82
C LEU A 49 3.61 -0.31 -0.26
N ASN A 50 4.28 -1.46 -0.28
CA ASN A 50 5.30 -1.76 -1.29
C ASN A 50 4.73 -1.69 -2.72
N ALA A 51 3.50 -2.17 -2.92
CA ALA A 51 2.84 -2.09 -4.22
C ALA A 51 2.46 -0.65 -4.61
N VAL A 52 2.09 0.20 -3.64
CA VAL A 52 1.83 1.63 -3.88
C VAL A 52 3.11 2.34 -4.31
N GLU A 53 4.22 2.12 -3.60
CA GLU A 53 5.53 2.70 -3.91
C GLU A 53 6.00 2.28 -5.31
N ALA A 54 5.91 0.99 -5.64
CA ALA A 54 6.28 0.47 -6.95
C ALA A 54 5.44 1.06 -8.10
N ALA A 55 4.13 1.17 -7.90
CA ALA A 55 3.23 1.73 -8.90
C ALA A 55 3.50 3.23 -9.12
N LEU A 56 3.73 4.00 -8.06
CA LEU A 56 4.06 5.42 -8.16
C LEU A 56 5.43 5.66 -8.82
N ALA A 57 6.45 4.89 -8.45
CA ALA A 57 7.77 4.95 -9.07
C ALA A 57 7.71 4.63 -10.58
N SER A 58 6.83 3.72 -10.99
CA SER A 58 6.64 3.36 -12.40
C SER A 58 5.96 4.47 -13.22
N THR A 59 5.19 5.35 -12.57
CA THR A 59 4.61 6.56 -13.21
C THR A 59 5.59 7.72 -13.31
N GLU A 60 6.66 7.74 -12.51
CA GLU A 60 7.64 8.83 -12.46
C GLU A 60 8.83 8.63 -13.42
N VAL A 61 8.88 7.52 -14.18
CA VAL A 61 9.87 7.31 -15.26
C VAL A 61 9.25 7.73 -16.59
N PRO A 62 9.58 8.91 -17.16
CA PRO A 62 9.29 9.20 -18.55
C PRO A 62 10.27 8.40 -19.42
N LEU A 63 9.74 7.69 -20.42
CA LEU A 63 10.51 7.21 -21.58
C LEU A 63 11.06 8.40 -22.38
#